data_AF-A0AAE1UG87-F1
#
_entry.id   AF-A0AAE1UG87-F1
#
_cell.length_a   1.000
_cell.length_b   1.000
_cell.length_c   1.000
_cell.angle_alpha   90.00
_cell.angle_beta   90.00
_cell.angle_gamma   90.00
#
_symmetry.space_group_name_H-M   'P 1'
#
loop_
_entity.id
_entity.type
_entity.pdbx_description
1 polymer ?
#
loop_
_entity_poly.entity_id
_entity_poly.type
_entity_poly.pdbx_seq_one_letter_code
_entity_poly.pdbx_strand_id
1 'polypeptide(L)' 'REDLSALAPIKRWRSCIRRGGTCDHRPNDCCYQSSCRCNLWGTNCRCQRMGLFQQWGK' A
#
# COMPACT_ATOMS: atom_id res chain seq x y z
N ARG A 1 -27.30 0.23 18.80
CA ARG A 1 -26.91 -0.30 17.47
C ARG A 1 -26.44 0.91 16.67
N GLU A 2 -25.19 1.29 16.86
CA GLU A 2 -24.53 2.39 16.13
C GLU A 2 -23.06 1.99 15.98
N ASP A 3 -22.79 1.21 14.94
CA ASP A 3 -21.47 0.75 14.55
C ASP A 3 -20.59 1.95 14.19
N LEU A 4 -19.75 2.36 15.16
CA LEU A 4 -18.78 3.45 15.10
C LEU A 4 -17.63 3.19 14.09
N SER A 5 -17.85 2.34 13.10
CA SER A 5 -16.93 2.01 12.01
C SER A 5 -17.20 2.79 10.71
N ALA A 6 -18.29 3.58 10.67
CA ALA A 6 -18.71 4.34 9.48
C ALA A 6 -18.35 5.84 9.49
N LEU A 7 -17.71 6.35 10.56
CA LEU A 7 -17.29 7.76 10.69
C LEU A 7 -15.84 8.01 10.26
N ALA A 8 -15.11 6.97 9.83
CA ALA A 8 -13.95 7.20 9.00
C ALA A 8 -14.50 7.72 7.65
N PRO A 9 -14.11 8.91 7.16
CA PRO A 9 -14.33 9.17 5.75
C PRO A 9 -13.75 7.96 5.04
N ILE A 10 -14.53 7.30 4.18
CA ILE A 10 -13.93 6.58 3.05
C ILE A 10 -13.22 7.71 2.33
N LYS A 11 -11.98 7.99 2.75
CA LYS A 11 -11.11 8.96 2.14
C LYS A 11 -11.13 8.47 0.71
N ARG A 12 -11.78 9.20 -0.17
CA ARG A 12 -11.67 8.94 -1.58
C ARG A 12 -10.22 9.28 -1.83
N TRP A 13 -9.33 8.28 -1.72
CA TRP A 13 -7.88 8.42 -1.76
C TRP A 13 -7.53 8.89 -3.18
N ARG A 14 -7.77 10.17 -3.46
CA ARG A 14 -7.26 10.87 -4.64
C ARG A 14 -5.73 11.01 -4.56
N SER A 15 -5.16 10.66 -3.41
CA SER A 15 -3.73 10.59 -3.13
C SER A 15 -3.39 9.12 -2.95
N CYS A 16 -2.68 8.54 -3.91
CA CYS A 16 -2.05 7.24 -3.78
C CYS A 16 -1.14 7.18 -2.53
N ILE A 17 -0.84 5.98 -2.03
CA ILE A 17 0.05 5.75 -0.88
C ILE A 17 1.47 6.13 -1.30
N ARG A 18 2.05 7.12 -0.61
CA ARG A 18 3.45 7.52 -0.83
C ARG A 18 4.39 6.37 -0.44
N ARG A 19 5.61 6.39 -0.97
CA ARG A 19 6.65 5.41 -0.64
C ARG A 19 6.87 5.37 0.88
N GLY A 20 6.90 4.16 1.43
CA GLY A 20 6.99 3.91 2.87
C GLY A 20 5.65 3.91 3.62
N GLY A 21 4.54 4.29 2.97
CA GLY A 21 3.21 4.23 3.56
C GLY A 21 2.65 2.81 3.60
N THR A 22 1.74 2.57 4.55
CA THR A 22 1.11 1.28 4.83
C THR A 22 0.09 0.90 3.74
N CYS A 23 0.15 -0.34 3.26
CA CYS A 23 -0.68 -0.88 2.16
C CYS A 23 -1.34 -2.24 2.49
N ASP A 24 -1.43 -2.65 3.77
CA ASP A 24 -1.96 -3.96 4.20
C ASP A 24 -3.32 -4.33 3.59
N HIS A 25 -4.27 -3.39 3.48
CA HIS A 25 -5.57 -3.64 2.86
C HIS A 25 -5.67 -3.16 1.40
N ARG A 26 -4.62 -2.51 0.87
CA ARG A 26 -4.65 -1.73 -0.38
C ARG A 26 -3.34 -1.89 -1.17
N PRO A 27 -3.04 -3.09 -1.69
CA PRO A 27 -1.77 -3.35 -2.37
C PRO A 27 -1.61 -2.57 -3.70
N ASN A 28 -2.71 -2.11 -4.30
CA ASN A 28 -2.74 -1.44 -5.61
C ASN A 28 -2.80 0.10 -5.54
N ASP A 29 -2.90 0.70 -4.36
CA ASP A 29 -3.03 2.16 -4.20
C ASP A 29 -1.67 2.88 -4.11
N CYS A 30 -0.54 2.18 -4.30
CA CYS A 30 0.81 2.74 -4.19
C CYS A 30 1.17 3.71 -5.34
N CYS A 31 1.73 4.90 -5.03
CA CYS A 31 2.08 5.92 -6.03
C CYS A 31 3.26 5.54 -6.95
N TYR A 32 3.37 6.12 -8.15
CA TYR A 32 4.57 6.03 -9.02
C TYR A 32 5.03 4.59 -9.33
N GLN A 33 4.09 3.68 -9.62
CA GLN A 33 4.38 2.25 -9.84
C GLN A 33 5.20 1.63 -8.68
N SER A 34 4.95 2.05 -7.43
CA SER A 34 5.50 1.34 -6.28
C SER A 34 4.72 0.06 -6.00
N SER A 35 5.40 -0.93 -5.43
CA SER A 35 4.81 -2.23 -5.15
C SER A 35 4.65 -2.39 -3.65
N CYS A 36 3.49 -2.90 -3.22
CA CYS A 36 3.24 -3.19 -1.83
C CYS A 36 4.07 -4.41 -1.41
N ARG A 37 5.01 -4.23 -0.48
CA ARG A 37 5.85 -5.30 0.06
C ARG A 37 5.57 -5.49 1.53
N CYS A 38 5.25 -6.72 1.90
CA CYS A 38 5.11 -7.16 3.29
C CYS A 38 6.41 -7.83 3.75
N ASN A 39 6.60 -7.90 5.06
CA ASN A 39 7.66 -8.71 5.64
C ASN A 39 7.34 -10.22 5.55
N LEU A 40 8.25 -11.10 5.98
CA LEU A 40 8.12 -12.57 5.84
C LEU A 40 6.90 -13.17 6.57
N TRP A 41 6.31 -12.41 7.49
CA TRP A 41 5.13 -12.81 8.25
C TRP A 41 3.83 -12.32 7.59
N GLY A 42 3.92 -11.64 6.43
CA GLY A 42 2.76 -11.13 5.70
C GLY A 42 2.07 -9.94 6.38
N THR A 43 2.76 -9.24 7.28
CA THR A 43 2.22 -8.10 8.02
C THR A 43 3.00 -6.82 7.73
N ASN A 44 2.47 -5.66 8.12
CA ASN A 44 3.17 -4.38 8.00
C ASN A 44 3.56 -4.08 6.54
N CYS A 45 2.63 -4.32 5.62
CA CYS A 45 2.87 -4.13 4.20
C CYS A 45 3.08 -2.64 3.90
N ARG A 46 4.14 -2.30 3.17
CA ARG A 46 4.45 -0.91 2.81
C ARG A 46 4.72 -0.75 1.33
N CYS A 47 4.35 0.41 0.78
CA CYS A 47 4.67 0.75 -0.61
C CYS A 47 6.17 0.98 -0.75
N GLN A 48 6.86 0.03 -1.36
CA GLN A 48 8.29 0.11 -1.64
C GLN A 48 8.54 0.35 -3.12
N ARG A 49 9.68 0.98 -3.43
CA ARG A 49 10.10 1.15 -4.83
C ARG A 49 10.27 -0.24 -5.46
N MET A 50 9.81 -0.42 -6.70
CA MET A 50 10.27 -1.55 -7.51
C MET A 50 11.79 -1.50 -7.54
N GLY A 51 12.43 -2.53 -6.96
CA GLY A 51 13.88 -2.56 -6.81
C GLY A 51 14.58 -2.55 -8.16
N LEU A 52 15.82 -2.06 -8.20
CA LEU A 52 16.72 -2.09 -9.38
C LEU A 52 16.89 -3.50 -9.98
N PHE A 53 16.61 -4.55 -9.19
CA PHE A 53 16.67 -5.95 -9.62
C PHE A 53 15.43 -6.45 -10.37
N GLN A 54 14.39 -5.62 -10.56
CA GLN A 54 13.34 -5.93 -11.57
C GLN A 54 13.88 -5.82 -13.01
N GLN A 55 15.06 -5.22 -13.22
CA GLN A 55 15.62 -4.96 -14.54
C GLN A 55 16.52 -6.09 -15.10
N TRP A 56 16.79 -7.16 -14.32
CA TRP A 56 17.69 -8.26 -14.73
C TRP A 56 17.00 -9.63 -14.65
N GLY A 57 15.81 -9.73 -15.23
CA GLY A 57 15.01 -10.96 -15.23
C GLY A 57 14.29 -11.23 -16.56
N LYS A 58 14.81 -10.69 -17.67
CA LYS A 58 14.48 -11.04 -19.04
C LYS A 58 15.78 -11.15 -19.82
#